data_AF-A0A2T3G9A2-F1
#
_entry.id   AF-A0A2T3G9A2-F1
#
_cell.length_a   1.000
_cell.length_b   1.000
_cell.length_c   1.000
_cell.angle_alpha   90.00
_cell.angle_beta   90.00
_cell.angle_gamma   90.00
#
_symmetry.space_group_name_H-M   'P 1'
#
loop_
_entity.id
_entity.type
_entity.pdbx_description
1 polymer ?
#
loop_
_entity_poly.entity_id
_entity_poly.type
_entity_poly.pdbx_seq_one_letter_code
_entity_poly.pdbx_strand_id
1 'polypeptide(L)' 'MIGGPAGVTAKITRLAPSLAYDVTVVIPGFYELPEMVTRDASTVDKKRVIVHGSFAGLHEACAWADRLTGSLRQTIAA' A
#
# COMPACT_ATOMS: atom_id res chain seq x y z
N MET A 1 8.19 -3.92 -10.10
CA MET A 1 6.82 -3.63 -9.63
C MET A 1 6.17 -4.95 -9.30
N ILE A 2 5.69 -5.14 -8.07
CA ILE A 2 4.80 -6.27 -7.76
C ILE A 2 3.42 -5.83 -8.28
N GLY A 3 2.89 -6.54 -9.27
CA GLY A 3 1.63 -6.20 -9.93
C GLY A 3 0.46 -6.43 -8.99
N GLY A 4 -0.13 -5.35 -8.48
CA GLY A 4 -1.37 -5.40 -7.72
C GLY A 4 -2.61 -5.41 -8.64
N PRO A 5 -3.82 -5.42 -8.05
CA PRO A 5 -5.08 -5.17 -8.76
C PRO A 5 -4.99 -3.91 -9.65
N ALA A 6 -5.81 -3.84 -10.70
CA ALA A 6 -5.72 -2.77 -11.71
C ALA A 6 -5.60 -1.37 -11.08
N GLY A 7 -4.50 -0.68 -11.40
CA GLY A 7 -4.22 0.69 -10.93
C GLY A 7 -3.56 0.82 -9.56
N VAL A 8 -3.36 -0.28 -8.81
CA VAL A 8 -2.66 -0.27 -7.51
C VAL A 8 -1.16 -0.44 -7.74
N THR A 9 -0.34 0.40 -7.10
CA THR A 9 1.12 0.31 -7.20
C THR A 9 1.76 0.26 -5.83
N ALA A 10 2.61 -0.74 -5.59
CA ALA A 10 3.44 -0.84 -4.39
C ALA A 10 4.92 -0.57 -4.74
N LYS A 11 5.57 0.26 -3.93
CA LYS A 11 7.00 0.55 -4.00
C LYS A 11 7.63 0.27 -2.64
N ILE A 12 8.65 -0.58 -2.64
CA ILE A 12 9.47 -0.87 -1.45
C ILE A 12 10.83 -0.21 -1.67
N THR A 13 11.28 0.58 -0.71
CA THR A 13 12.54 1.32 -0.76
C THR A 13 13.32 1.13 0.52
N ARG A 14 14.64 1.06 0.40
CA ARG A 14 15.56 1.18 1.54
C ARG A 14 16.65 2.16 1.16
N LEU A 15 16.73 3.29 1.85
CA LEU A 15 17.65 4.39 1.50
C LEU A 15 19.11 4.09 1.90
N ALA A 16 19.32 3.33 2.98
CA ALA A 16 20.63 2.85 3.41
C ALA A 16 20.52 1.49 4.11
N PRO A 17 21.56 0.64 4.14
CA PRO A 17 21.50 -0.69 4.74
C PRO A 17 21.10 -0.72 6.23
N SER A 18 21.41 0.35 6.97
CA SER A 18 21.08 0.51 8.39
C SER A 18 19.67 1.02 8.66
N LEU A 19 18.93 1.40 7.62
CA LEU A 19 17.58 1.94 7.74
C LEU A 19 16.53 0.86 7.47
N ALA A 20 15.33 1.10 8.00
CA ALA A 20 14.15 0.30 7.72
C ALA A 20 13.79 0.32 6.22
N TYR A 21 13.03 -0.68 5.81
CA TYR A 21 12.36 -0.74 4.51
C TYR A 21 11.06 0.04 4.59
N ASP A 22 10.96 1.09 3.79
CA ASP A 22 9.73 1.85 3.61
C ASP A 22 8.92 1.27 2.46
N VAL A 23 7.64 1.04 2.71
CA VAL A 23 6.67 0.62 1.72
C VAL A 23 5.69 1.74 1.49
N THR A 24 5.48 2.08 0.22
CA THR A 24 4.46 3.02 -0.23
C THR A 24 3.51 2.29 -1.16
N VAL A 25 2.22 2.27 -0.84
CA VAL A 25 1.17 1.72 -1.71
C VAL A 25 0.25 2.84 -2.15
N VAL A 26 0.14 3.03 -3.46
CA VAL A 26 -0.77 3.99 -4.09
C VAL A 26 -1.99 3.22 -4.58
N ILE A 27 -3.15 3.57 -4.02
CA ILE A 27 -4.43 2.90 -4.23
C ILE A 27 -5.40 3.89 -4.89
N PRO A 28 -6.04 3.55 -6.01
CA PRO A 28 -7.10 4.38 -6.58
C PRO A 28 -8.29 4.56 -5.62
N GLY A 29 -8.94 5.72 -5.64
CA GLY A 29 -10.01 6.10 -4.70
C GLY A 29 -11.33 5.34 -4.88
N PHE A 30 -11.42 4.46 -5.88
CA PHE A 30 -12.54 3.55 -6.08
C PHE A 30 -12.32 2.17 -5.43
N TYR A 31 -11.26 2.00 -4.63
CA TYR A 31 -11.08 0.82 -3.78
C TYR A 31 -11.53 1.13 -2.36
N GLU A 32 -12.17 0.15 -1.72
CA GLU A 32 -12.40 0.14 -0.29
C GLU A 32 -11.09 -0.16 0.44
N LEU A 33 -10.74 0.71 1.39
CA LEU A 33 -9.56 0.52 2.23
C LEU A 33 -9.88 -0.45 3.37
N PRO A 34 -9.07 -1.50 3.60
CA PRO A 34 -9.24 -2.36 4.76
C PRO A 34 -8.94 -1.59 6.05
N GLU A 35 -9.54 -1.99 7.17
CA GLU A 35 -9.37 -1.32 8.47
C GLU A 35 -7.91 -1.14 8.87
N MET A 36 -7.03 -2.10 8.51
CA MET A 36 -5.60 -2.08 8.80
C MET A 36 -4.86 -0.85 8.26
N VAL A 37 -5.46 -0.09 7.34
CA VAL A 37 -4.87 1.06 6.66
C VAL A 37 -5.36 2.40 7.20
N THR A 38 -6.51 2.42 7.89
CA THR A 38 -7.22 3.67 8.21
C THR A 38 -6.45 4.64 9.12
N ARG A 39 -5.46 4.18 9.89
CA ARG A 39 -4.62 5.04 10.73
C ARG A 39 -3.42 5.66 10.02
N ASP A 40 -2.85 4.98 9.02
CA ASP A 40 -1.58 5.35 8.38
C ASP A 40 -1.75 5.78 6.90
N ALA A 41 -3.00 5.97 6.47
CA ALA A 41 -3.34 6.43 5.13
C ALA A 41 -3.32 7.96 5.03
N SER A 42 -2.59 8.46 4.04
CA SER A 42 -2.68 9.85 3.60
C SER A 42 -3.47 9.93 2.29
N THR A 43 -4.51 10.75 2.27
CA THR A 43 -5.29 11.01 1.05
C THR A 43 -4.67 12.19 0.30
N VAL A 44 -4.18 11.96 -0.92
CA VAL A 44 -3.57 13.03 -1.75
C VAL A 44 -4.61 13.69 -2.65
N ASP A 45 -5.71 12.99 -2.98
CA ASP A 45 -6.89 13.48 -3.71
C ASP A 45 -8.04 12.46 -3.53
N LYS A 46 -9.30 12.83 -3.76
CA LYS A 46 -10.46 11.91 -3.82
C LYS A 46 -10.26 10.72 -4.77
N LYS A 47 -9.28 10.81 -5.68
CA LYS A 47 -8.94 9.77 -6.66
C LYS A 47 -7.84 8.83 -6.22
N ARG A 48 -7.04 9.13 -5.19
CA ARG A 48 -5.88 8.31 -4.78
C ARG A 48 -5.59 8.41 -3.29
N VAL A 49 -5.40 7.24 -2.69
CA VAL A 49 -4.96 7.04 -1.32
C VAL A 49 -3.52 6.54 -1.35
N ILE A 50 -2.67 7.08 -0.48
CA ILE A 50 -1.29 6.62 -0.28
C ILE A 50 -1.16 6.08 1.12
N VAL A 51 -0.70 4.83 1.23
CA VAL A 51 -0.47 4.15 2.51
C VAL A 51 1.02 3.92 2.67
N HIS A 52 1.53 4.28 3.84
CA HIS A 52 2.93 4.10 4.20
C HIS A 52 3.09 3.09 5.33
N GLY A 53 4.14 2.28 5.27
CA GLY A 53 4.56 1.40 6.35
C GLY A 53 6.08 1.26 6.37
N SER A 54 6.67 1.05 7.54
CA SER A 54 8.12 0.89 7.71
C SER A 54 8.43 -0.41 8.46
N PHE A 55 9.39 -1.19 7.96
CA PHE A 55 9.68 -2.55 8.42
C PHE A 55 11.17 -2.80 8.58
N ALA A 56 11.56 -3.63 9.56
CA ALA A 56 12.97 -3.96 9.77
C ALA A 56 13.52 -4.87 8.65
N GLY A 57 12.67 -5.76 8.10
CA GLY A 57 13.06 -6.73 7.07
C GLY A 57 12.33 -6.54 5.73
N LEU A 58 13.03 -6.86 4.63
CA LEU A 58 12.44 -6.88 3.28
C LEU A 58 11.26 -7.87 3.19
N HIS A 59 11.38 -9.04 3.83
CA HIS A 59 10.33 -10.05 3.81
C HIS A 59 9.03 -9.55 4.46
N GLU A 60 9.15 -8.87 5.61
CA GLU A 60 8.02 -8.26 6.31
C GLU A 60 7.37 -7.15 5.48
N ALA A 61 8.20 -6.31 4.85
CA ALA A 61 7.76 -5.26 3.94
C ALA A 61 6.96 -5.82 2.75
N CYS A 62 7.46 -6.87 2.10
CA CYS A 62 6.75 -7.56 1.02
C CYS A 62 5.45 -8.19 1.52
N ALA A 63 5.50 -8.97 2.61
CA ALA A 63 4.33 -9.64 3.16
C ALA A 63 3.23 -8.67 3.60
N TRP A 64 3.60 -7.48 4.09
CA TRP A 64 2.63 -6.43 4.37
C TRP A 64 2.01 -5.84 3.10
N ALA A 65 2.82 -5.53 2.09
CA ALA A 65 2.33 -5.01 0.81
C ALA A 65 1.39 -6.01 0.11
N ASP A 66 1.73 -7.29 0.13
CA ASP A 66 0.92 -8.37 -0.46
C ASP A 66 -0.41 -8.53 0.28
N ARG A 67 -0.39 -8.54 1.62
CA ARG A 67 -1.62 -8.60 2.42
C ARG A 67 -2.53 -7.40 2.17
N LEU A 68 -1.95 -6.19 2.10
CA LEU A 68 -2.70 -4.98 1.80
C LEU A 68 -3.33 -5.07 0.41
N THR A 69 -2.53 -5.28 -0.62
CA THR A 69 -3.01 -5.31 -2.02
C THR A 69 -4.02 -6.44 -2.27
N GLY A 70 -3.85 -7.60 -1.63
CA GLY A 70 -4.79 -8.73 -1.70
C GLY A 70 -6.11 -8.51 -0.92
N SER A 71 -6.15 -7.56 0.01
CA SER A 71 -7.35 -7.24 0.79
C SER A 71 -8.22 -6.17 0.13
N LEU A 72 -7.74 -5.52 -0.94
CA LEU A 72 -8.45 -4.44 -1.62
C LEU A 72 -9.65 -4.96 -2.40
N ARG A 73 -10.80 -4.30 -2.22
CA ARG A 73 -12.03 -4.58 -2.96
C ARG A 73 -12.39 -3.36 -3.78
N GLN A 74 -12.69 -3.55 -5.06
CA GLN A 74 -13.20 -2.45 -5.88
C GLN A 74 -14.61 -2.10 -5.42
N THR A 75 -14.87 -0.81 -5.20
CA THR A 75 -16.22 -0.27 -5.08
C THR A 75 -16.85 -0.33 -6.47
N ILE A 76 -17.56 -1.42 -6.75
CA ILE A 76 -18.38 -1.49 -7.96
C ILE A 76 -19.61 -0.63 -7.68
N ALA A 77 -19.71 0.51 -8.36
CA ALA A 77 -20.96 1.27 -8.37
C ALA A 77 -22.03 0.40 -9.06
N ALA A 78 -23.06 0.02 -8.29
CA ALA A 78 -24.26 -0.62 -8.80
C ALA A 78 -25.05 0.33 -9.71
#